data_AF-A0A956DCF5-F1
#
_entry.id   AF-A0A956DCF5-F1
#
_cell.length_a   1.000
_cell.length_b   1.000
_cell.length_c   1.000
_cell.angle_alpha   90.00
_cell.angle_beta   90.00
_cell.angle_gamma   90.00
#
_symmetry.space_group_name_H-M   'P 1'
#
loop_
_entity.id
_entity.type
_entity.pdbx_description
1 polymer ?
#
loop_
_entity_poly.entity_id
_entity_poly.type
_entity_poly.pdbx_seq_one_letter_code
_entity_poly.pdbx_strand_id
1 'polypeptide(L)'
;ISLFSGRTVGNGDVVLAGGIGWPGVFAEALFAPTSRFNLSIRVDVDWGSPLMGFSTALGGQLSLPMRIHLYGEDDIDLALALRPFGMIGEGAMVGQEGVFSDDLGGGAGLEAGVRAGFHVSDAVTLATGAFFEGAFVRTRGAGSDGTTSFGLLGAVEAVMSRSTMLFFAVGGGFGIASGDLFERHGIVRLHLGLAYRI
;
A
#
# COMPACT_ATOMS: atom_id res chain seq x y z
N ILE A 1 -8.41 14.70 8.01
CA ILE A 1 -8.43 13.26 7.62
C ILE A 1 -7.15 13.03 6.82
N SER A 2 -6.44 11.91 7.01
CA SER A 2 -5.25 11.55 6.24
C SER A 2 -5.14 10.04 6.13
N LEU A 3 -4.89 9.54 4.91
CA LEU A 3 -4.67 8.13 4.59
C LEU A 3 -3.20 7.82 4.31
N PHE A 4 -2.44 8.74 3.72
CA PHE A 4 -1.07 8.53 3.28
C PHE A 4 -0.04 9.39 4.03
N SER A 5 -0.47 10.55 4.55
CA SER A 5 0.44 11.49 5.21
C SER A 5 0.90 11.00 6.58
N GLY A 6 1.89 11.69 7.16
CA GLY A 6 2.38 11.40 8.52
C GLY A 6 1.33 11.65 9.63
N ARG A 7 0.23 12.33 9.31
CA ARG A 7 -0.81 12.70 10.26
C ARG A 7 -1.74 11.54 10.57
N THR A 8 -2.07 11.32 11.83
CA THR A 8 -3.11 10.37 12.23
C THR A 8 -4.50 10.93 11.94
N VAL A 9 -5.49 10.05 11.81
CA VAL A 9 -6.89 10.50 11.82
C VAL A 9 -7.21 10.81 13.30
N GLY A 10 -8.06 11.78 13.59
CA GLY A 10 -8.27 12.25 14.98
C GLY A 10 -8.57 11.12 15.95
N ASN A 11 -8.19 11.27 17.22
CA ASN A 11 -8.37 10.22 18.23
C ASN A 11 -9.85 9.78 18.31
N GLY A 12 -10.11 8.48 18.09
CA GLY A 12 -11.46 7.91 18.08
C GLY A 12 -12.20 7.99 16.74
N ASP A 13 -11.63 8.63 15.71
CA ASP A 13 -12.24 8.70 14.39
C ASP A 13 -12.16 7.33 13.68
N VAL A 14 -13.21 7.04 12.90
CA VAL A 14 -13.24 5.92 11.95
C VAL A 14 -13.35 6.49 10.54
N VAL A 15 -12.48 6.03 9.64
CA VAL A 15 -12.48 6.44 8.24
C VAL A 15 -12.64 5.22 7.35
N LEU A 16 -13.60 5.28 6.44
CA LEU A 16 -13.71 4.34 5.34
C LEU A 16 -13.06 4.95 4.11
N ALA A 17 -12.25 4.18 3.41
CA ALA A 17 -11.61 4.59 2.18
C ALA A 17 -11.76 3.52 1.10
N GLY A 18 -11.78 3.98 -0.14
CA GLY A 18 -11.72 3.10 -1.30
C GLY A 18 -10.96 3.78 -2.43
N GLY A 19 -10.28 2.99 -3.22
CA GLY A 19 -9.52 3.49 -4.35
C GLY A 19 -9.46 2.50 -5.51
N ILE A 20 -9.19 3.04 -6.68
CA ILE A 20 -9.01 2.30 -7.93
C ILE A 20 -7.73 2.79 -8.61
N GLY A 21 -7.02 1.88 -9.25
CA GLY A 21 -5.93 2.20 -10.16
C GLY A 21 -5.10 0.98 -10.48
N TRP A 22 -3.78 1.10 -10.40
CA TRP A 22 -2.87 -0.01 -10.66
C TRP A 22 -2.16 -0.44 -9.37
N PRO A 23 -2.09 -1.73 -9.04
CA PRO A 23 -2.55 -2.88 -9.83
C PRO A 23 -4.00 -3.31 -9.60
N GLY A 24 -4.81 -2.54 -8.86
CA GLY A 24 -6.12 -3.03 -8.44
C GLY A 24 -7.09 -1.98 -7.88
N VAL A 25 -8.16 -2.50 -7.28
CA VAL A 25 -9.07 -1.75 -6.39
C VAL A 25 -8.84 -2.16 -4.95
N PHE A 26 -9.11 -1.25 -4.02
CA PHE A 26 -9.10 -1.57 -2.60
C PHE A 26 -10.26 -0.92 -1.85
N ALA A 27 -10.60 -1.53 -0.72
CA ALA A 27 -11.43 -0.96 0.32
C ALA A 27 -10.70 -1.06 1.67
N GLU A 28 -10.77 -0.01 2.47
CA GLU A 28 -10.03 0.12 3.71
C GLU A 28 -10.90 0.73 4.81
N ALA A 29 -10.85 0.14 6.00
CA ALA A 29 -11.39 0.71 7.22
C ALA A 29 -10.23 1.09 8.13
N LEU A 30 -10.06 2.38 8.38
CA LEU A 30 -9.04 2.95 9.24
C LEU A 30 -9.65 3.36 10.58
N PHE A 31 -8.97 2.95 11.63
CA PHE A 31 -9.27 3.23 13.02
C PHE A 31 -8.11 4.03 13.61
N ALA A 32 -8.41 5.07 14.38
CA ALA A 32 -7.41 5.85 15.12
C ALA A 32 -7.58 5.63 16.64
N PRO A 33 -7.07 4.51 17.20
CA PRO A 33 -7.20 4.24 18.64
C PRO A 33 -6.55 5.30 19.54
N THR A 34 -5.53 5.99 19.04
CA THR A 34 -4.85 7.09 19.74
C THR A 34 -4.52 8.21 18.77
N SER A 35 -4.18 9.39 19.28
CA SER A 35 -3.70 10.50 18.46
C SER A 35 -2.37 10.23 17.75
N ARG A 36 -1.65 9.15 18.08
CA ARG A 36 -0.35 8.81 17.47
C ARG A 36 -0.33 7.48 16.74
N PHE A 37 -1.43 6.75 16.73
CA PHE A 37 -1.47 5.41 16.16
C PHE A 37 -2.74 5.21 15.36
N ASN A 38 -2.58 4.81 14.11
CA ASN A 38 -3.64 4.31 13.25
C ASN A 38 -3.44 2.82 12.99
N LEU A 39 -4.54 2.11 12.93
CA LEU A 39 -4.64 0.73 12.48
C LEU A 39 -5.74 0.66 11.43
N SER A 40 -5.55 -0.13 10.39
CA SER A 40 -6.56 -0.33 9.37
C SER A 40 -6.65 -1.79 8.96
N ILE A 41 -7.78 -2.12 8.35
CA ILE A 41 -8.00 -3.38 7.64
C ILE A 41 -8.25 -3.00 6.19
N ARG A 42 -7.44 -3.53 5.28
CA ARG A 42 -7.57 -3.29 3.84
C ARG A 42 -7.68 -4.59 3.08
N VAL A 43 -8.62 -4.62 2.13
CA VAL A 43 -8.81 -5.70 1.17
C VAL A 43 -8.61 -5.15 -0.23
N ASP A 44 -7.81 -5.85 -1.02
CA ASP A 44 -7.47 -5.49 -2.39
C ASP A 44 -7.89 -6.60 -3.36
N VAL A 45 -8.32 -6.21 -4.56
CA VAL A 45 -8.49 -7.10 -5.72
C VAL A 45 -7.62 -6.57 -6.84
N ASP A 46 -6.64 -7.37 -7.24
CA ASP A 46 -5.59 -6.97 -8.16
C ASP A 46 -5.77 -7.66 -9.52
N TRP A 47 -5.54 -6.90 -10.58
CA TRP A 47 -5.44 -7.36 -11.99
C TRP A 47 -4.05 -7.11 -12.58
N GLY A 48 -3.09 -6.77 -11.72
CA GLY A 48 -1.68 -6.69 -12.03
C GLY A 48 -0.84 -7.21 -10.86
N SER A 49 0.48 -7.32 -11.07
CA SER A 49 1.38 -7.76 -10.00
C SER A 49 1.89 -6.57 -9.17
N PRO A 50 1.59 -6.51 -7.86
CA PRO A 50 2.17 -5.50 -6.97
C PRO A 50 3.69 -5.65 -6.79
N LEU A 51 4.25 -6.81 -7.17
CA LEU A 51 5.67 -7.18 -7.07
C LEU A 51 6.43 -7.02 -8.39
N MET A 52 5.79 -7.34 -9.53
CA MET A 52 6.37 -7.28 -10.87
C MET A 52 5.90 -6.08 -11.70
N GLY A 53 5.12 -5.17 -11.12
CA GLY A 53 4.69 -3.94 -11.76
C GLY A 53 3.67 -4.17 -12.85
N PHE A 54 4.09 -4.11 -14.13
CA PHE A 54 3.19 -4.16 -15.29
C PHE A 54 2.75 -5.57 -15.70
N SER A 55 3.20 -6.61 -14.99
CA SER A 55 2.69 -7.96 -15.21
C SER A 55 1.19 -8.01 -14.89
N THR A 56 0.42 -8.66 -15.76
CA THR A 56 -1.03 -8.84 -15.60
C THR A 56 -1.31 -10.16 -14.91
N ALA A 57 -2.02 -10.12 -13.79
CA ALA A 57 -2.38 -11.30 -13.04
C ALA A 57 -3.58 -11.01 -12.13
N LEU A 58 -4.43 -12.00 -11.88
CA LEU A 58 -5.57 -11.85 -10.98
C LEU A 58 -5.29 -12.41 -9.59
N GLY A 59 -5.70 -11.67 -8.57
CA GLY A 59 -5.66 -12.14 -7.20
C GLY A 59 -6.25 -11.15 -6.20
N GLY A 60 -6.01 -11.44 -4.93
CA GLY A 60 -6.47 -10.59 -3.84
C GLY A 60 -5.45 -10.53 -2.70
N GLN A 61 -5.51 -9.41 -1.98
CA GLN A 61 -4.66 -9.13 -0.84
C GLN A 61 -5.52 -8.77 0.38
N LEU A 62 -5.07 -9.22 1.54
CA LEU A 62 -5.54 -8.71 2.83
C LEU A 62 -4.34 -8.10 3.54
N SER A 63 -4.48 -6.88 4.03
CA SER A 63 -3.42 -6.21 4.76
C SER A 63 -3.93 -5.49 6.00
N LEU A 64 -3.02 -5.28 6.96
CA LEU A 64 -3.28 -4.53 8.18
C LEU A 64 -2.36 -3.31 8.27
N PRO A 65 -2.59 -2.24 7.48
CA PRO A 65 -1.76 -1.05 7.54
C PRO A 65 -1.83 -0.40 8.93
N MET A 66 -0.66 -0.07 9.44
CA MET A 66 -0.41 0.56 10.72
C MET A 66 0.43 1.81 10.49
N ARG A 67 0.11 2.90 11.19
CA ARG A 67 0.89 4.13 11.15
C ARG A 67 1.14 4.65 12.55
N ILE A 68 2.40 4.87 12.88
CA ILE A 68 2.86 5.44 14.14
C ILE A 68 3.38 6.86 13.87
N HIS A 69 2.66 7.86 14.33
CA HIS A 69 3.07 9.26 14.24
C HIS A 69 4.27 9.51 15.16
N LEU A 70 5.36 9.98 14.58
CA LEU A 70 6.63 10.20 15.26
C LEU A 70 6.80 11.66 15.67
N TYR A 71 6.44 12.58 14.77
CA TYR A 71 6.63 14.01 14.94
C TYR A 71 5.64 14.78 14.07
N GLY A 72 5.14 15.90 14.57
CA GLY A 72 4.22 16.78 13.84
C GLY A 72 4.30 18.19 14.41
N GLU A 73 4.66 19.15 13.59
CA GLU A 73 4.69 20.57 13.96
C GLU A 73 4.19 21.39 12.77
N ASP A 74 3.08 22.10 13.00
CA ASP A 74 2.31 22.97 12.10
C ASP A 74 2.18 22.47 10.65
N ASP A 75 3.25 22.57 9.87
CA ASP A 75 3.28 22.34 8.43
C ASP A 75 3.74 20.93 8.03
N ILE A 76 4.38 20.18 8.93
CA ILE A 76 4.98 18.88 8.62
C ILE A 76 4.61 17.81 9.64
N ASP A 77 4.17 16.65 9.14
CA ASP A 77 3.97 15.43 9.93
C ASP A 77 4.86 14.29 9.44
N LEU A 78 5.42 13.51 10.35
CA LEU A 78 6.23 12.33 10.09
C LEU A 78 5.67 11.10 10.81
N ALA A 79 5.66 9.97 10.10
CA ALA A 79 5.24 8.70 10.67
C ALA A 79 6.06 7.51 10.16
N LEU A 80 6.12 6.48 11.00
CA LEU A 80 6.49 5.14 10.58
C LEU A 80 5.24 4.41 10.09
N ALA A 81 5.33 3.78 8.91
CA ALA A 81 4.29 2.95 8.35
C ALA A 81 4.75 1.48 8.34
N LEU A 82 3.85 0.59 8.75
CA LEU A 82 4.04 -0.85 8.74
C LEU A 82 2.79 -1.48 8.16
N ARG A 83 2.92 -2.47 7.30
CA ARG A 83 1.77 -3.14 6.67
C ARG A 83 2.11 -4.61 6.45
N PRO A 84 1.82 -5.49 7.43
CA PRO A 84 1.78 -6.92 7.17
C PRO A 84 0.63 -7.21 6.20
N PHE A 85 0.86 -8.19 5.34
CA PHE A 85 -0.13 -8.60 4.34
C PHE A 85 -0.03 -10.09 4.02
N GLY A 86 -1.13 -10.62 3.48
CA GLY A 86 -1.20 -11.90 2.79
C GLY A 86 -1.81 -11.71 1.42
N MET A 87 -1.36 -12.48 0.43
CA MET A 87 -1.86 -12.46 -0.94
C MET A 87 -2.13 -13.87 -1.46
N ILE A 88 -3.09 -13.98 -2.37
CA ILE A 88 -3.42 -15.20 -3.11
C ILE A 88 -3.85 -14.82 -4.53
N GLY A 89 -3.42 -15.59 -5.52
CA GLY A 89 -3.76 -15.30 -6.91
C GLY A 89 -2.98 -16.18 -7.89
N GLU A 90 -2.95 -15.78 -9.14
CA GLU A 90 -2.09 -16.39 -10.16
C GLU A 90 -0.61 -16.25 -9.79
N GLY A 91 0.24 -17.15 -10.29
CA GLY A 91 1.68 -17.16 -10.04
C GLY A 91 2.32 -15.82 -10.40
N ALA A 92 1.92 -15.26 -11.54
CA ALA A 92 2.35 -13.93 -11.97
C ALA A 92 1.97 -12.81 -10.98
N MET A 93 0.90 -12.97 -10.18
CA MET A 93 0.56 -11.99 -9.14
C MET A 93 1.62 -12.00 -8.04
N VAL A 94 2.06 -13.20 -7.63
CA VAL A 94 3.02 -13.41 -6.52
C VAL A 94 4.48 -13.40 -6.97
N GLY A 95 4.78 -13.08 -8.23
CA GLY A 95 6.14 -12.96 -8.73
C GLY A 95 6.69 -14.18 -9.45
N GLN A 96 5.85 -15.12 -9.89
CA GLN A 96 6.30 -16.28 -10.65
C GLN A 96 6.20 -16.03 -12.16
N GLU A 97 7.30 -16.25 -12.88
CA GLU A 97 7.35 -16.17 -14.34
C GLU A 97 7.34 -17.55 -15.04
N GLY A 98 7.16 -17.53 -16.35
CA GLY A 98 7.31 -18.70 -17.22
C GLY A 98 6.14 -19.68 -17.11
N VAL A 99 6.44 -20.98 -17.04
CA VAL A 99 5.44 -22.06 -17.09
C VAL A 99 4.51 -22.11 -15.88
N PHE A 100 4.85 -21.41 -14.80
CA PHE A 100 4.10 -21.39 -13.55
C PHE A 100 3.33 -20.07 -13.34
N SER A 101 3.30 -19.17 -14.33
CA SER A 101 2.62 -17.86 -14.23
C SER A 101 1.12 -17.99 -13.93
N ASP A 102 0.50 -19.05 -14.45
CA ASP A 102 -0.95 -19.25 -14.38
C ASP A 102 -1.35 -20.19 -13.22
N ASP A 103 -0.37 -20.72 -12.49
CA ASP A 103 -0.62 -21.60 -11.35
C ASP A 103 -1.06 -20.81 -10.12
N LEU A 104 -1.86 -21.42 -9.25
CA LEU A 104 -2.25 -20.77 -8.00
C LEU A 104 -1.02 -20.55 -7.11
N GLY A 105 -0.77 -19.28 -6.79
CA GLY A 105 0.24 -18.80 -5.88
C GLY A 105 -0.35 -18.13 -4.63
N GLY A 106 0.48 -18.02 -3.60
CA GLY A 106 0.15 -17.28 -2.40
C GLY A 106 1.41 -16.79 -1.71
N GLY A 107 1.24 -15.82 -0.82
CA GLY A 107 2.37 -15.25 -0.10
C GLY A 107 1.96 -14.46 1.12
N ALA A 108 2.95 -14.19 1.97
CA ALA A 108 2.81 -13.31 3.12
C ALA A 108 4.06 -12.45 3.24
N GLY A 109 3.88 -11.21 3.69
CA GLY A 109 4.98 -10.27 3.77
C GLY A 109 4.70 -9.09 4.68
N LEU A 110 5.67 -8.20 4.70
CA LEU A 110 5.66 -6.96 5.47
C LEU A 110 6.21 -5.83 4.61
N GLU A 111 5.42 -4.78 4.44
CA GLU A 111 5.90 -3.48 4.02
C GLU A 111 6.21 -2.62 5.25
N ALA A 112 7.35 -1.94 5.25
CA ALA A 112 7.75 -0.97 6.24
C ALA A 112 8.26 0.29 5.54
N GLY A 113 8.05 1.46 6.13
CA GLY A 113 8.44 2.71 5.49
C GLY A 113 8.27 3.92 6.37
N VAL A 114 8.73 5.05 5.86
CA VAL A 114 8.53 6.37 6.47
C VAL A 114 7.59 7.18 5.60
N ARG A 115 6.68 7.94 6.22
CA ARG A 115 5.74 8.82 5.56
C ARG A 115 5.91 10.24 6.10
N ALA A 116 5.94 11.20 5.22
CA ALA A 116 5.92 12.63 5.51
C ALA A 116 4.67 13.24 4.90
N GLY A 117 4.02 14.15 5.64
CA GLY A 117 2.93 14.99 5.18
C GLY A 117 3.33 16.46 5.24
N PHE A 118 3.01 17.22 4.20
CA PHE A 118 3.24 18.66 4.10
C PHE A 118 1.89 19.35 3.90
N HIS A 119 1.50 20.22 4.83
CA HIS A 119 0.25 20.98 4.76
C HIS A 119 0.44 22.20 3.86
N VAL A 120 -0.04 22.11 2.63
CA VAL A 120 0.10 23.22 1.65
C VAL A 120 -1.00 24.25 1.86
N SER A 121 -2.19 23.80 2.24
CA SER A 121 -3.30 24.66 2.65
C SER A 121 -4.24 23.90 3.58
N ASP A 122 -5.25 24.58 4.14
CA ASP A 122 -6.29 23.95 4.97
C ASP A 122 -7.01 22.78 4.29
N ALA A 123 -7.04 22.78 2.95
CA ALA A 123 -7.73 21.77 2.16
C ALA A 123 -6.79 20.74 1.52
N VAL A 124 -5.48 21.00 1.44
CA VAL A 124 -4.55 20.17 0.65
C VAL A 124 -3.32 19.78 1.44
N THR A 125 -3.08 18.48 1.54
CA THR A 125 -1.86 17.89 2.08
C THR A 125 -1.13 17.13 0.97
N LEU A 126 0.17 17.38 0.83
CA LEU A 126 1.04 16.55 0.02
C LEU A 126 1.71 15.51 0.91
N ALA A 127 1.70 14.25 0.50
CA ALA A 127 2.38 13.19 1.23
C ALA A 127 3.50 12.60 0.37
N THR A 128 4.58 12.17 1.02
CA THR A 128 5.66 11.43 0.37
C THR A 128 6.22 10.40 1.33
N GLY A 129 6.94 9.41 0.83
CA GLY A 129 7.60 8.46 1.71
C GLY A 129 8.36 7.38 0.98
N ALA A 130 9.31 6.77 1.67
CA ALA A 130 9.99 5.57 1.20
C ALA A 130 9.34 4.33 1.78
N PHE A 131 9.31 3.25 1.02
CA PHE A 131 8.88 1.94 1.48
C PHE A 131 9.90 0.87 1.11
N PHE A 132 9.94 -0.16 1.93
CA PHE A 132 10.64 -1.41 1.74
C PHE A 132 9.66 -2.53 2.04
N GLU A 133 9.66 -3.58 1.22
CA GLU A 133 8.78 -4.72 1.33
C GLU A 133 9.61 -5.99 1.25
N GLY A 134 9.31 -6.95 2.12
CA GLY A 134 9.82 -8.31 2.03
C GLY A 134 8.67 -9.28 2.12
N ALA A 135 8.64 -10.28 1.24
CA ALA A 135 7.62 -11.31 1.24
C ALA A 135 8.21 -12.69 0.99
N PHE A 136 7.53 -13.71 1.51
CA PHE A 136 7.73 -15.10 1.11
C PHE A 136 6.55 -15.51 0.26
N VAL A 137 6.84 -16.03 -0.93
CA VAL A 137 5.83 -16.44 -1.91
C VAL A 137 6.01 -17.90 -2.25
N ARG A 138 4.92 -18.53 -2.66
CA ARG A 138 4.88 -19.93 -3.05
C ARG A 138 3.91 -20.10 -4.21
N THR A 139 4.38 -20.75 -5.26
CA THR A 139 3.53 -21.16 -6.40
C THR A 139 3.46 -22.68 -6.46
N ARG A 140 2.28 -23.21 -6.77
CA ARG A 140 2.07 -24.65 -6.87
C ARG A 140 2.81 -25.22 -8.09
N GLY A 141 4.04 -25.68 -7.89
CA GLY A 141 4.85 -26.32 -8.95
C GLY A 141 6.28 -25.79 -9.03
N ALA A 142 6.49 -24.54 -8.64
CA ALA A 142 7.81 -23.87 -8.67
C ALA A 142 8.55 -23.91 -7.31
N GLY A 143 7.82 -24.07 -6.20
CA GLY A 143 8.40 -24.04 -4.85
C GLY A 143 8.10 -22.75 -4.11
N SER A 144 8.94 -22.39 -3.13
CA SER A 144 8.81 -21.18 -2.31
C SER A 144 10.10 -20.40 -2.29
N ASP A 145 10.02 -19.08 -2.48
CA ASP A 145 11.18 -18.20 -2.43
C ASP A 145 10.81 -16.81 -1.86
N GLY A 146 11.82 -16.01 -1.54
CA GLY A 146 11.70 -14.67 -1.01
C GLY A 146 11.72 -13.61 -2.10
N THR A 147 10.90 -12.58 -1.92
CA THR A 147 10.93 -11.36 -2.74
C THR A 147 11.21 -10.16 -1.87
N THR A 148 11.88 -9.17 -2.44
CA THR A 148 12.08 -7.88 -1.81
C THR A 148 11.71 -6.78 -2.79
N SER A 149 11.15 -5.69 -2.29
CA SER A 149 10.97 -4.50 -3.09
C SER A 149 11.20 -3.24 -2.28
N PHE A 150 11.53 -2.15 -2.97
CA PHE A 150 11.69 -0.85 -2.35
C PHE A 150 11.30 0.24 -3.33
N GLY A 151 10.87 1.38 -2.81
CA GLY A 151 10.43 2.47 -3.66
C GLY A 151 10.04 3.72 -2.89
N LEU A 152 9.47 4.64 -3.64
CA LEU A 152 8.94 5.91 -3.16
C LEU A 152 7.44 5.97 -3.44
N LEU A 153 6.74 6.68 -2.57
CA LEU A 153 5.34 7.06 -2.68
C LEU A 153 5.26 8.57 -2.70
N GLY A 154 4.42 9.12 -3.57
CA GLY A 154 3.89 10.48 -3.48
C GLY A 154 2.37 10.44 -3.48
N ALA A 155 1.71 11.32 -2.73
CA ALA A 155 0.27 11.44 -2.76
C ALA A 155 -0.18 12.88 -2.55
N VAL A 156 -1.39 13.17 -3.02
CA VAL A 156 -2.13 14.41 -2.80
C VAL A 156 -3.42 14.03 -2.10
N GLU A 157 -3.71 14.69 -0.99
CA GLU A 157 -4.92 14.53 -0.21
C GLU A 157 -5.67 15.86 -0.20
N ALA A 158 -6.90 15.86 -0.71
CA ALA A 158 -7.74 17.04 -0.83
C ALA A 158 -9.02 16.87 0.01
N VAL A 159 -9.14 17.63 1.09
CA VAL A 159 -10.32 17.63 1.96
C VAL A 159 -11.41 18.46 1.30
N MET A 160 -12.48 17.79 0.87
CA MET A 160 -13.62 18.41 0.19
C MET A 160 -14.67 18.92 1.18
N SER A 161 -14.78 18.26 2.32
CA SER A 161 -15.73 18.61 3.39
C SER A 161 -15.18 18.17 4.75
N ARG A 162 -15.91 18.45 5.83
CA ARG A 162 -15.53 17.96 7.17
C ARG A 162 -15.44 16.44 7.26
N SER A 163 -16.11 15.69 6.39
CA SER A 163 -16.13 14.23 6.40
C SER A 163 -15.51 13.59 5.18
N THR A 164 -15.35 14.31 4.06
CA THR A 164 -14.94 13.74 2.78
C THR A 164 -13.58 14.25 2.34
N MET A 165 -12.73 13.33 1.88
CA MET A 165 -11.43 13.62 1.30
C MET A 165 -11.28 12.84 0.00
N LEU A 166 -10.75 13.48 -1.04
CA LEU A 166 -10.27 12.81 -2.25
C LEU A 166 -8.76 12.63 -2.14
N PHE A 167 -8.23 11.57 -2.73
CA PHE A 167 -6.79 11.37 -2.79
C PHE A 167 -6.35 10.82 -4.14
N PHE A 168 -5.12 11.17 -4.51
CA PHE A 168 -4.38 10.56 -5.59
C PHE A 168 -3.00 10.16 -5.06
N ALA A 169 -2.62 8.90 -5.25
CA ALA A 169 -1.34 8.37 -4.82
C ALA A 169 -0.63 7.69 -5.99
N VAL A 170 0.68 7.92 -6.07
CA VAL A 170 1.61 7.30 -7.01
C VAL A 170 2.77 6.69 -6.24
N GLY A 171 3.08 5.44 -6.55
CA GLY A 171 4.24 4.73 -6.03
C GLY A 171 5.09 4.20 -7.17
N GLY A 172 6.40 4.23 -7.00
CA GLY A 172 7.36 3.71 -7.98
C GLY A 172 8.55 3.08 -7.26
N GLY A 173 9.08 1.99 -7.80
CA GLY A 173 10.17 1.27 -7.14
C GLY A 173 10.78 0.16 -7.97
N PHE A 174 11.53 -0.70 -7.29
CA PHE A 174 12.13 -1.90 -7.85
C PHE A 174 11.82 -3.11 -6.98
N GLY A 175 11.38 -4.19 -7.60
CA GLY A 175 11.34 -5.53 -7.02
C GLY A 175 12.58 -6.31 -7.43
N ILE A 176 13.07 -7.16 -6.53
CA ILE A 176 14.15 -8.11 -6.75
C ILE A 176 13.74 -9.43 -6.09
N ALA A 177 13.85 -10.53 -6.82
CA ALA A 177 13.66 -11.87 -6.29
C ALA A 177 14.81 -12.78 -6.74
N SER A 178 14.98 -13.91 -6.06
CA SER A 178 15.89 -14.97 -6.46
C SER A 178 15.14 -16.14 -7.12
N GLY A 179 15.90 -17.11 -7.62
CA GLY A 179 15.34 -18.36 -8.15
C GLY A 179 14.53 -18.16 -9.44
N ASP A 180 13.47 -18.94 -9.58
CA ASP A 180 12.59 -18.96 -10.75
C ASP A 180 11.48 -17.89 -10.69
N LEU A 181 11.57 -16.91 -9.78
CA LEU A 181 10.56 -15.87 -9.61
C LEU A 181 10.69 -14.78 -10.69
N PHE A 182 11.53 -13.77 -10.45
CA PHE A 182 11.85 -12.71 -11.40
C PHE A 182 13.19 -12.06 -11.02
N GLU A 183 14.00 -11.68 -12.02
CA GLU A 183 15.32 -11.11 -11.71
C GLU A 183 15.23 -9.66 -11.19
N ARG A 184 14.57 -8.76 -11.95
CA ARG A 184 14.38 -7.37 -11.55
C ARG A 184 13.23 -6.73 -12.32
N HIS A 185 12.26 -6.18 -11.59
CA HIS A 185 11.12 -5.49 -12.18
C HIS A 185 10.96 -4.08 -11.62
N GLY A 186 10.56 -3.15 -12.48
CA GLY A 186 10.06 -1.85 -12.05
C GLY A 186 8.67 -2.02 -11.47
N ILE A 187 8.42 -1.44 -10.29
CA ILE A 187 7.10 -1.44 -9.65
C ILE A 187 6.46 -0.08 -9.88
N VAL A 188 5.18 -0.10 -10.20
CA VAL A 188 4.33 1.09 -10.24
C VAL A 188 3.06 0.81 -9.45
N ARG A 189 2.60 1.79 -8.69
CA ARG A 189 1.33 1.78 -7.96
C ARG A 189 0.64 3.10 -8.23
N LEU A 190 -0.63 3.07 -8.59
CA LEU A 190 -1.42 4.26 -8.86
C LEU A 190 -2.78 4.06 -8.21
N HIS A 191 -3.23 5.03 -7.43
CA HIS A 191 -4.54 4.97 -6.81
C HIS A 191 -5.20 6.34 -6.85
N LEU A 192 -6.42 6.39 -7.36
CA LEU A 192 -7.36 7.48 -7.18
C LEU A 192 -8.49 6.99 -6.28
N GLY A 193 -8.89 7.78 -5.29
CA GLY A 193 -9.94 7.35 -4.40
C GLY A 193 -10.51 8.43 -3.51
N LEU A 194 -11.35 7.97 -2.58
CA LEU A 194 -12.03 8.81 -1.61
C LEU A 194 -11.96 8.20 -0.22
N ALA A 195 -11.99 9.06 0.78
CA ALA A 195 -12.15 8.72 2.18
C ALA A 195 -13.36 9.45 2.76
N TYR A 196 -14.04 8.76 3.67
CA TYR A 196 -15.19 9.23 4.41
C TYR A 196 -14.99 8.97 5.89
N ARG A 197 -14.99 10.04 6.70
CA ARG A 197 -15.00 9.95 8.17
C ARG A 197 -16.43 9.77 8.67
N ILE A 198 -16.63 8.75 9.49
CA ILE A 198 -17.89 8.42 10.18
C ILE A 198 -17.94 9.15 11.52
#